data_AF-A0A0A7I5L3-F1
#
_entry.id   AF-A0A0A7I5L3-F1
#
_cell.length_a   1.000
_cell.length_b   1.000
_cell.length_c   1.000
_cell.angle_alpha   90.00
_cell.angle_beta   90.00
_cell.angle_gamma   90.00
#
_symmetry.space_group_name_H-M   'P 1'
#
loop_
_entity.id
_entity.type
_entity.pdbx_description
1 polymer ?
#
loop_
_entity_poly.entity_id
_entity_poly.type
_entity_poly.pdbx_seq_one_letter_code
_entity_poly.pdbx_strand_id
1 'polypeptide(L)'
;MTTRRLVTPKDIRDRQFRLSFPFMGYDANQVDDFLDDCALTIHALWNENRKLATENRRLQHENQTLKTDVSFYRLAVDTIEHQTKEQQ
;
A
#
# COMPACT_ATOMS: atom_id res chain seq x y z
N MET A 1 18.97 -16.75 -1.68
CA MET A 1 17.78 -16.26 -0.96
C MET A 1 16.55 -16.59 -1.80
N THR A 2 15.67 -17.47 -1.34
CA THR A 2 14.43 -17.78 -2.06
C THR A 2 13.46 -16.62 -1.86
N THR A 3 13.17 -15.87 -2.92
CA THR A 3 12.14 -14.83 -2.93
C THR A 3 10.80 -15.47 -2.55
N ARG A 4 10.29 -15.20 -1.35
CA ARG A 4 8.96 -15.65 -0.93
C ARG A 4 7.94 -14.96 -1.82
N ARG A 5 7.35 -15.72 -2.74
CA ARG A 5 6.21 -15.26 -3.54
C ARG A 5 5.02 -15.04 -2.61
N LEU A 6 4.38 -13.87 -2.73
CA LEU A 6 3.13 -13.58 -2.02
C LEU A 6 2.01 -14.49 -2.53
N VAL A 7 1.19 -14.99 -1.60
CA VAL A 7 0.02 -15.81 -1.91
C VAL A 7 -1.09 -14.92 -2.46
N THR A 8 -1.65 -15.29 -3.61
CA THR A 8 -2.81 -14.62 -4.21
C THR A 8 -4.11 -15.28 -3.73
N PRO A 9 -5.27 -14.58 -3.78
CA PRO A 9 -6.57 -15.21 -3.53
C PRO A 9 -6.83 -16.43 -4.45
N LYS A 10 -6.32 -16.38 -5.69
CA LYS A 10 -6.38 -17.51 -6.62
C LYS A 10 -5.54 -18.69 -6.15
N ASP A 11 -4.33 -18.44 -5.66
CA ASP A 11 -3.46 -19.51 -5.14
C ASP A 11 -4.11 -20.24 -3.95
N ILE A 12 -4.97 -19.57 -3.18
CA ILE A 12 -5.73 -20.17 -2.07
C ILE A 12 -6.84 -21.06 -2.60
N ARG A 13 -7.70 -20.54 -3.51
CA ARG A 13 -8.83 -21.30 -4.06
C ARG A 13 -8.40 -22.51 -4.89
N ASP A 14 -7.29 -22.41 -5.60
CA ASP A 14 -6.77 -23.50 -6.44
C ASP A 14 -5.96 -24.52 -5.62
N ARG A 15 -5.79 -24.33 -4.31
CA ARG A 15 -4.93 -25.18 -3.49
C ARG A 15 -5.61 -26.50 -3.15
N GLN A 16 -4.97 -27.60 -3.52
CA GLN A 16 -5.36 -28.94 -3.06
C GLN A 16 -4.43 -29.42 -1.95
N PHE A 17 -5.03 -29.90 -0.86
CA PHE A 17 -4.32 -30.56 0.23
C PHE A 17 -4.38 -32.07 0.07
N ARG A 18 -3.30 -32.76 0.48
CA ARG A 18 -3.31 -34.22 0.53
C ARG A 18 -4.14 -34.65 1.73
N LEU A 19 -5.06 -35.59 1.52
CA LEU A 19 -5.75 -36.26 2.61
C LEU A 19 -4.72 -36.95 3.49
N SER A 20 -4.80 -36.71 4.79
CA SER A 20 -3.96 -37.36 5.79
C SER A 20 -4.53 -38.73 6.14
N PHE A 21 -3.71 -39.60 6.74
CA PHE A 21 -4.09 -40.96 7.14
C PHE A 21 -5.37 -40.95 8.01
N PRO A 22 -6.13 -42.07 8.06
CA PRO A 22 -7.39 -42.12 8.80
C PRO A 22 -7.21 -41.64 10.24
N PHE A 23 -8.10 -40.76 10.70
CA PHE A 23 -8.16 -40.17 12.05
C PHE A 23 -7.10 -39.11 12.41
N MET A 24 -6.27 -38.66 11.47
CA MET A 24 -5.39 -37.51 11.66
C MET A 24 -5.65 -36.46 10.58
N GLY A 25 -6.00 -35.24 10.99
CA GLY A 25 -6.17 -34.11 10.07
C GLY A 25 -7.19 -33.09 10.56
N TYR A 26 -7.21 -31.93 9.91
CA TYR A 26 -8.30 -30.96 10.06
C TYR A 26 -9.54 -31.44 9.30
N ASP A 27 -10.73 -31.03 9.75
CA ASP A 27 -11.97 -31.22 8.99
C ASP A 27 -11.88 -30.44 7.68
N ALA A 28 -12.02 -31.14 6.55
CA ALA A 28 -11.87 -30.55 5.23
C ALA A 28 -12.86 -29.40 4.99
N ASN A 29 -14.11 -29.52 5.46
CA ASN A 29 -15.11 -28.47 5.25
C ASN A 29 -14.75 -27.21 6.05
N GLN A 30 -14.27 -27.37 7.30
CA GLN A 30 -13.83 -26.24 8.11
C GLN A 30 -12.60 -25.56 7.53
N VAL A 31 -11.68 -26.33 6.93
CA VAL A 31 -10.52 -25.78 6.24
C VAL A 31 -10.96 -25.00 5.01
N ASP A 32 -11.87 -25.54 4.21
CA ASP A 32 -12.38 -24.88 3.01
C ASP A 32 -13.08 -23.57 3.37
N ASP A 33 -13.98 -23.57 4.36
CA ASP A 33 -14.67 -22.37 4.86
C ASP A 33 -13.67 -21.29 5.31
N PHE A 34 -12.64 -21.69 6.07
CA PHE A 34 -11.59 -20.76 6.53
C PHE A 34 -10.75 -20.20 5.38
N LEU A 35 -10.46 -21.01 4.36
CA LEU A 35 -9.68 -20.58 3.20
C LEU A 35 -10.48 -19.62 2.30
N ASP A 36 -11.80 -19.79 2.22
CA ASP A 36 -12.68 -18.83 1.54
C ASP A 36 -12.64 -17.45 2.23
N ASP A 37 -12.73 -17.41 3.57
CA ASP A 37 -12.60 -16.18 4.34
C ASP A 37 -11.23 -15.52 4.16
N CYS A 38 -10.16 -16.32 4.14
CA CYS A 38 -8.81 -15.84 3.87
C CYS A 38 -8.70 -15.25 2.46
N ALA A 39 -9.24 -15.91 1.44
CA ALA A 39 -9.20 -15.44 0.06
C ALA A 39 -9.96 -14.11 -0.11
N LEU A 40 -11.11 -13.97 0.54
CA LEU A 40 -11.88 -12.72 0.56
C LEU A 40 -11.11 -11.59 1.24
N THR A 41 -10.53 -11.87 2.42
CA THR A 41 -9.78 -10.88 3.20
C THR A 41 -8.53 -10.41 2.46
N ILE A 42 -7.76 -11.33 1.89
CA ILE A 42 -6.55 -10.99 1.11
C ILE A 42 -6.91 -10.17 -0.12
N HIS A 43 -8.01 -10.52 -0.81
CA HIS A 43 -8.50 -9.73 -1.94
C HIS A 43 -8.87 -8.29 -1.52
N ALA A 44 -9.58 -8.13 -0.40
CA ALA A 44 -9.92 -6.81 0.14
C ALA A 44 -8.67 -5.99 0.49
N LEU A 45 -7.73 -6.58 1.23
CA LEU A 45 -6.47 -5.93 1.62
C LEU A 45 -5.60 -5.53 0.41
N TRP A 46 -5.58 -6.34 -0.65
CA TRP A 46 -4.88 -5.97 -1.89
C TRP A 46 -5.51 -4.78 -2.59
N ASN A 47 -6.84 -4.74 -2.66
CA ASN A 47 -7.55 -3.60 -3.25
C ASN A 47 -7.33 -2.32 -2.44
N GLU A 48 -7.36 -2.41 -1.12
CA GLU A 48 -7.06 -1.28 -0.23
C GLU A 48 -5.61 -0.81 -0.39
N ASN A 49 -4.63 -1.72 -0.37
CA ASN A 49 -3.23 -1.37 -0.60
C ASN A 49 -3.02 -0.68 -1.97
N ARG A 50 -3.71 -1.15 -3.02
CA ARG A 50 -3.64 -0.53 -4.34
C ARG A 50 -4.21 0.89 -4.35
N LYS A 51 -5.33 1.12 -3.65
CA LYS A 51 -5.93 2.45 -3.48
C LYS A 51 -4.99 3.37 -2.71
N LEU A 52 -4.49 2.90 -1.57
CA LEU A 52 -3.53 3.64 -0.73
C LEU A 52 -2.26 4.00 -1.49
N ALA A 53 -1.69 3.07 -2.26
CA ALA A 53 -0.51 3.34 -3.07
C ALA A 53 -0.76 4.43 -4.13
N THR A 54 -1.97 4.49 -4.69
CA THR A 54 -2.34 5.53 -5.65
C THR A 54 -2.48 6.88 -4.97
N GLU A 55 -3.16 6.91 -3.83
CA GLU A 55 -3.34 8.15 -3.06
C GLU A 55 -2.02 8.68 -2.50
N ASN A 56 -1.14 7.81 -2.02
CA ASN A 56 0.17 8.19 -1.51
C ASN A 56 1.02 8.81 -2.62
N ARG A 57 1.00 8.25 -3.84
CA ARG A 57 1.64 8.89 -5.01
C ARG A 57 1.05 10.27 -5.30
N ARG A 58 -0.28 10.42 -5.28
CA ARG A 58 -0.97 11.70 -5.50
C ARG A 58 -0.52 12.74 -4.47
N LEU A 59 -0.56 12.39 -3.19
CA LEU A 59 -0.13 13.27 -2.10
C LEU A 59 1.34 13.63 -2.18
N GLN A 60 2.21 12.72 -2.62
CA GLN A 60 3.63 13.02 -2.84
C GLN A 60 3.83 14.06 -3.94
N HIS A 61 3.08 13.98 -5.04
CA HIS A 61 3.11 15.00 -6.09
C HIS A 61 2.62 16.36 -5.58
N GLU A 62 1.48 16.40 -4.89
CA GLU A 62 0.93 17.62 -4.31
C GLU A 62 1.90 18.28 -3.31
N ASN A 63 2.49 17.47 -2.41
CA ASN A 63 3.50 17.95 -1.48
C ASN A 63 4.73 18.51 -2.18
N GLN A 64 5.15 17.93 -3.32
CA GLN A 64 6.29 18.43 -4.08
C GLN A 64 5.98 19.78 -4.74
N THR A 65 4.78 19.95 -5.30
CA THR A 65 4.32 21.23 -5.85
C THR A 65 4.30 22.30 -4.78
N LEU A 66 3.64 22.04 -3.65
CA LEU A 66 3.54 22.98 -2.55
C LEU A 66 4.90 23.39 -1.99
N LYS A 67 5.84 22.45 -1.84
CA LYS A 67 7.22 22.76 -1.43
C LYS A 67 7.93 23.71 -2.39
N THR A 68 7.66 23.56 -3.68
CA THR A 68 8.24 24.42 -4.73
C THR A 68 7.65 25.83 -4.61
N ASP A 69 6.32 25.93 -4.49
CA ASP A 69 5.62 27.21 -4.35
C ASP A 69 6.07 27.96 -3.09
N VAL A 70 6.14 27.28 -1.94
CA VAL A 70 6.64 27.86 -0.68
C VAL A 70 8.07 28.37 -0.83
N SER A 71 8.94 27.61 -1.51
CA SER A 71 10.33 28.03 -1.75
C SER A 71 10.40 29.28 -2.63
N PHE A 72 9.55 29.35 -3.66
CA PHE A 72 9.43 30.53 -4.52
C PHE A 72 8.98 31.77 -3.74
N TYR A 73 7.93 31.65 -2.93
CA TYR A 73 7.44 32.76 -2.12
C TYR A 73 8.48 33.23 -1.09
N ARG A 74 9.20 32.29 -0.46
CA ARG A 74 10.28 32.65 0.47
C ARG A 74 11.38 33.47 -0.22
N LEU A 75 11.81 33.06 -1.41
CA LEU A 75 12.80 33.81 -2.19
C LEU A 75 12.30 35.21 -2.56
N ALA A 76 11.03 35.34 -2.93
CA ALA A 76 10.43 36.64 -3.23
C ALA A 76 10.42 37.56 -2.01
N VAL A 77 10.05 37.03 -0.84
CA VAL A 77 10.07 37.77 0.44
C VAL A 77 11.49 38.21 0.78
N ASP A 78 12.48 37.30 0.74
CA ASP A 78 13.88 37.62 1.02
C ASP A 78 14.41 38.72 0.10
N THR A 79 14.01 38.69 -1.18
CA THR A 79 14.40 39.70 -2.17
C THR A 79 13.81 41.08 -1.83
N ILE A 80 12.53 41.14 -1.46
CA ILE A 80 11.84 42.38 -1.08
C ILE A 80 12.47 42.96 0.20
N GLU A 81 12.76 42.12 1.18
CA GLU A 81 13.42 42.56 2.42
C GLU A 81 14.82 43.14 2.15
N HIS A 82 15.60 42.53 1.26
CA HIS A 82 16.91 43.03 0.89
C HIS A 82 16.82 44.39 0.18
N GLN A 83 15.91 44.53 -0.80
CA GLN A 83 15.69 45.80 -1.51
C GLN A 83 15.25 46.92 -0.57
N THR A 84 14.44 46.62 0.44
CA THR A 84 13.97 47.61 1.42
C THR A 84 15.11 48.09 2.33
N LYS A 85 16.02 47.18 2.72
CA LYS A 85 17.18 47.53 3.55
C LYS A 85 18.22 48.37 2.82
N GLU A 86 18.36 48.23 1.50
CA GLU A 86 19.27 49.07 0.70
C GLU A 86 18.74 50.49 0.43
N GLN A 87 17.45 50.73 0.66
CA GLN A 87 16.80 52.04 0.43
C GLN A 87 16.68 52.90 1.70
N GLN A 88 17.12 52.41 2.86
CA GLN A 88 17.14 53.11 4.16
C GLN A 88 18.57 53.47 4.56
#